data_AF-A0A7C8CFZ5-F1
#
_entry.id   AF-A0A7C8CFZ5-F1
#
_cell.length_a   1.000
_cell.length_b   1.000
_cell.length_c   1.000
_cell.angle_alpha   90.00
_cell.angle_beta   90.00
_cell.angle_gamma   90.00
#
_symmetry.space_group_name_H-M   'P 1'
#
loop_
_entity.id
_entity.type
_entity.pdbx_description
1 polymer ?
#
loop_
_entity_poly.entity_id
_entity_poly.type
_entity_poly.pdbx_seq_one_letter_code
_entity_poly.pdbx_strand_id
1 'polypeptide(L)'
;MRNWPFFAPALVLLASSVWTAASIAQTGPSLDGLVAQWSAGSFRSPLMCELDGELVRGVRRVIIRSRAMPGNAPETSIEFVDVQAGEATRCLDATGAQVPNLSGKLELIRPGGHRHPETAKRDFKRALRQEKGFTYQIRSGVLAVQAVESPPAKPQLRDFQGGTLTLSLVYPATDAARALAEFRSGRKLLLTLESRDDREIILPLFDPSSPPQ
;
A
#
# COMPACT_ATOMS: atom_id res chain seq x y z
N MET A 1 80.10 55.36 9.02
CA MET A 1 80.25 54.86 7.65
C MET A 1 79.19 53.78 7.42
N ARG A 2 78.50 53.87 6.27
CA ARG A 2 77.53 52.96 5.62
C ARG A 2 77.29 51.57 6.24
N ASN A 3 76.01 51.20 6.42
CA ASN A 3 75.34 50.14 5.63
C ASN A 3 73.81 50.07 5.89
N TRP A 4 73.03 50.22 4.82
CA TRP A 4 71.65 49.70 4.60
C TRP A 4 71.68 48.16 4.43
N PRO A 5 70.56 47.43 4.16
CA PRO A 5 69.11 47.64 4.36
C PRO A 5 68.49 46.40 5.05
N PHE A 6 67.16 46.30 5.21
CA PHE A 6 66.36 45.13 4.76
C PHE A 6 64.87 45.40 5.03
N PHE A 7 64.17 45.72 3.94
CA PHE A 7 62.72 45.56 3.82
C PHE A 7 62.40 44.06 3.78
N ALA A 8 61.38 43.63 4.52
CA ALA A 8 60.72 42.34 4.30
C ALA A 8 59.26 42.60 3.92
N PRO A 9 58.78 42.10 2.76
CA PRO A 9 57.40 42.23 2.33
C PRO A 9 56.52 41.09 2.86
N ALA A 10 55.22 41.36 2.80
CA ALA A 10 54.09 40.51 3.18
C ALA A 10 54.06 39.12 2.51
N LEU A 11 53.48 38.14 3.21
CA LEU A 11 52.56 37.17 2.59
C LEU A 11 51.70 36.50 3.69
N VAL A 12 50.49 37.04 3.92
CA VAL A 12 49.46 36.35 4.70
C VAL A 12 48.64 35.52 3.72
N LEU A 13 48.87 34.20 3.72
CA LEU A 13 48.11 33.22 2.95
C LEU A 13 46.75 32.98 3.65
N LEU A 14 45.71 33.68 3.19
CA LEU A 14 44.32 33.36 3.48
C LEU A 14 43.93 32.11 2.66
N ALA A 15 44.09 30.93 3.26
CA ALA A 15 43.61 29.67 2.73
C ALA A 15 42.07 29.67 2.77
N SER A 16 41.46 30.10 1.66
CA SER A 16 40.02 30.06 1.44
C SER A 16 39.62 28.60 1.19
N SER A 17 39.10 27.93 2.21
CA SER A 17 38.54 26.58 2.06
C SER A 17 37.25 26.68 1.26
N VAL A 18 37.33 26.46 -0.05
CA VAL A 18 36.14 26.32 -0.90
C VAL A 18 35.52 24.97 -0.55
N TRP A 19 34.47 24.99 0.27
CA TRP A 19 33.60 23.84 0.47
C TRP A 19 32.82 23.62 -0.84
N THR A 20 33.37 22.83 -1.75
CA THR A 20 32.59 22.23 -2.82
C THR A 20 31.62 21.24 -2.19
N ALA A 21 30.41 21.72 -1.88
CA ALA A 21 29.29 20.84 -1.59
C ALA A 21 29.09 19.96 -2.83
N ALA A 22 29.41 18.68 -2.70
CA ALA A 22 29.02 17.69 -3.69
C ALA A 22 27.48 17.71 -3.73
N SER A 23 26.92 18.28 -4.80
CA SER A 23 25.51 18.10 -5.14
C SER A 23 25.32 16.61 -5.40
N ILE A 24 24.92 15.88 -4.37
CA ILE A 24 24.36 14.54 -4.54
C ILE A 24 23.11 14.76 -5.37
N ALA A 25 23.18 14.43 -6.66
CA ALA A 25 22.03 14.43 -7.53
C ALA A 25 20.99 13.51 -6.89
N GLN A 26 19.98 14.10 -6.24
CA GLN A 26 18.86 13.36 -5.69
C GLN A 26 18.10 12.80 -6.88
N THR A 27 18.39 11.55 -7.22
CA THR A 27 17.61 10.78 -8.19
C THR A 27 16.16 10.85 -7.74
N GLY A 28 15.28 11.38 -8.60
CA GLY A 28 13.87 11.56 -8.29
C GLY A 28 13.19 10.26 -7.83
N PRO A 29 11.99 10.34 -7.23
CA PRO A 29 11.31 9.16 -6.70
C PRO A 29 11.08 8.13 -7.81
N SER A 30 11.46 6.88 -7.55
CA SER A 30 11.21 5.77 -8.47
C SER A 30 9.72 5.50 -8.62
N LEU A 31 9.31 4.88 -9.73
CA LEU A 31 7.92 4.47 -9.92
C LEU A 31 7.48 3.52 -8.81
N ASP A 32 8.32 2.56 -8.45
CA ASP A 32 8.05 1.65 -7.32
C ASP A 32 7.80 2.40 -6.02
N GLY A 33 8.62 3.42 -5.72
CA GLY A 33 8.45 4.25 -4.52
C GLY A 33 7.14 5.03 -4.53
N LEU A 34 6.76 5.61 -5.67
CA LEU A 34 5.49 6.33 -5.80
C LEU A 34 4.29 5.39 -5.61
N VAL A 35 4.33 4.21 -6.21
CA VAL A 35 3.26 3.20 -6.11
C VAL A 35 3.14 2.67 -4.69
N ALA A 36 4.27 2.31 -4.08
CA ALA A 36 4.35 1.87 -2.70
C ALA A 36 3.81 2.91 -1.70
N GLN A 37 4.16 4.19 -1.90
CA GLN A 37 3.65 5.27 -1.06
C GLN A 37 2.15 5.49 -1.27
N TRP A 38 1.68 5.42 -2.51
CA TRP A 38 0.25 5.55 -2.84
C TRP A 38 -0.61 4.42 -2.28
N SER A 39 -0.10 3.19 -2.26
CA SER A 39 -0.82 2.02 -1.76
C SER A 39 -0.77 1.87 -0.24
N ALA A 40 0.27 2.38 0.42
CA ALA A 40 0.43 2.25 1.87
C ALA A 40 -0.70 2.95 2.65
N GLY A 41 -1.15 2.32 3.73
CA GLY A 41 -2.19 2.85 4.60
C GLY A 41 -2.83 1.80 5.51
N SER A 42 -3.69 2.25 6.42
CA SER A 42 -4.53 1.39 7.27
C SER A 42 -5.98 1.54 6.83
N PHE A 43 -6.41 0.67 5.93
CA PHE A 43 -7.73 0.70 5.32
C PHE A 43 -8.76 -0.10 6.12
N ARG A 44 -10.03 0.18 5.82
CA ARG A 44 -11.20 -0.53 6.33
C ARG A 44 -12.04 -1.02 5.16
N SER A 45 -12.55 -2.24 5.26
CA SER A 45 -13.54 -2.82 4.34
C SER A 45 -14.86 -3.00 5.09
N PRO A 46 -15.96 -2.37 4.66
CA PRO A 46 -17.25 -2.59 5.28
C PRO A 46 -17.80 -3.97 4.98
N LEU A 47 -18.60 -4.49 5.91
CA LEU A 47 -19.32 -5.77 5.81
C LEU A 47 -20.49 -5.75 6.81
N MET A 48 -21.47 -6.61 6.61
CA MET A 48 -22.61 -6.79 7.52
C MET A 48 -22.51 -8.16 8.17
N CYS A 49 -22.40 -8.25 9.49
CA CYS A 49 -22.39 -9.53 10.19
C CYS A 49 -23.70 -9.75 10.92
N GLU A 50 -24.20 -10.97 10.88
CA GLU A 50 -25.34 -11.39 11.67
C GLU A 50 -24.86 -11.83 13.06
N LEU A 51 -25.37 -11.16 14.09
CA LEU A 51 -25.08 -11.40 15.50
C LEU A 51 -26.44 -11.49 16.21
N ASP A 52 -26.71 -12.59 16.90
CA ASP A 52 -27.99 -12.83 17.60
C ASP A 52 -29.25 -12.61 16.73
N GLY A 53 -29.15 -12.89 15.43
CA GLY A 53 -30.22 -12.71 14.45
C GLY A 53 -30.36 -11.28 13.89
N GLU A 54 -29.53 -10.33 14.33
CA GLU A 54 -29.51 -8.96 13.83
C GLU A 54 -28.30 -8.71 12.90
N LEU A 55 -28.53 -8.00 11.80
CA LEU A 55 -27.46 -7.57 10.90
C LEU A 55 -26.82 -6.28 11.42
N VAL A 56 -25.61 -6.41 11.95
CA VAL A 56 -24.80 -5.30 12.44
C VAL A 56 -23.72 -4.96 11.42
N ARG A 57 -23.44 -3.66 11.25
CA ARG A 57 -22.36 -3.20 10.39
C ARG A 57 -21.01 -3.40 11.07
N GLY A 58 -20.14 -4.16 10.42
CA GLY A 58 -18.76 -4.38 10.81
C GLY A 58 -17.75 -3.75 9.85
N VAL A 59 -16.48 -3.76 10.24
CA VAL A 59 -15.36 -3.38 9.37
C VAL A 59 -14.19 -4.36 9.52
N ARG A 60 -13.67 -4.86 8.40
CA ARG A 60 -12.39 -5.56 8.35
C ARG A 60 -11.26 -4.55 8.21
N ARG A 61 -10.16 -4.77 8.91
CA ARG A 61 -8.96 -3.94 8.77
C ARG A 61 -7.98 -4.58 7.80
N VAL A 62 -7.46 -3.77 6.89
CA VAL A 62 -6.44 -4.15 5.91
C VAL A 62 -5.30 -3.15 6.01
N ILE A 63 -4.10 -3.60 6.34
CA ILE A 63 -2.94 -2.73 6.53
C ILE A 63 -1.95 -3.00 5.41
N ILE A 64 -1.67 -1.99 4.61
CA ILE A 64 -0.64 -2.04 3.56
C ILE A 64 0.55 -1.25 4.07
N ARG A 65 1.68 -1.93 4.27
CA ARG A 65 2.94 -1.31 4.69
C ARG A 65 3.92 -1.37 3.53
N SER A 66 4.69 -0.31 3.38
CA SER A 66 5.86 -0.32 2.53
C SER A 66 7.10 0.08 3.29
N ARG A 67 8.20 -0.61 3.04
CA ARG A 67 9.53 -0.32 3.58
C ARG A 67 10.47 0.00 2.43
N ALA A 68 10.99 1.22 2.42
CA ALA A 68 12.05 1.61 1.51
C ALA A 68 13.32 0.79 1.83
N MET A 69 13.94 0.24 0.79
CA MET A 69 15.18 -0.53 0.89
C MET A 69 16.25 0.19 0.07
N PRO A 70 17.38 0.60 0.68
CA PRO A 70 18.47 1.24 -0.07
C PRO A 70 18.92 0.37 -1.24
N GLY A 71 18.99 0.96 -2.44
CA GLY A 71 19.41 0.29 -3.67
C GLY A 71 18.44 -0.76 -4.22
N ASN A 72 17.28 -0.97 -3.61
CA ASN A 72 16.31 -2.00 -3.99
C ASN A 72 14.90 -1.43 -4.15
N ALA A 73 14.03 -2.19 -4.81
CA ALA A 73 12.60 -1.88 -4.81
C ALA A 73 12.06 -1.95 -3.37
N PRO A 74 11.12 -1.06 -2.98
CA PRO A 74 10.50 -1.10 -1.68
C PRO A 74 9.78 -2.44 -1.46
N GLU A 75 9.97 -3.01 -0.27
CA GLU A 75 9.20 -4.18 0.15
C GLU A 75 7.80 -3.72 0.54
N THR A 76 6.78 -4.31 -0.09
CA THR A 76 5.38 -4.02 0.22
C THR A 76 4.77 -5.25 0.85
N SER A 77 4.04 -5.07 1.94
CA SER A 77 3.28 -6.16 2.56
C SER A 77 1.86 -5.71 2.84
N ILE A 78 0.95 -6.67 2.83
CA ILE A 78 -0.43 -6.47 3.21
C ILE A 78 -0.79 -7.43 4.34
N GLU A 79 -1.45 -6.90 5.36
CA GLU A 79 -1.92 -7.64 6.52
C GLU A 79 -3.44 -7.54 6.59
N PHE A 80 -4.10 -8.69 6.61
CA PHE A 80 -5.52 -8.82 6.89
C PHE A 80 -5.66 -9.10 8.37
N VAL A 81 -6.38 -8.22 9.06
CA VAL A 81 -6.67 -8.40 10.48
C VAL A 81 -8.09 -8.93 10.58
N ASP A 82 -8.21 -9.95 11.42
CA ASP A 82 -9.45 -10.62 11.77
C ASP A 82 -10.57 -9.61 12.07
N VAL A 83 -11.77 -9.92 11.58
CA VAL A 83 -12.99 -9.28 12.04
C VAL A 83 -13.31 -9.93 13.38
N GLN A 84 -13.22 -9.18 14.49
CA GLN A 84 -13.61 -9.65 15.84
C GLN A 84 -15.12 -9.96 15.94
N ALA A 85 -15.58 -10.93 15.17
CA ALA A 85 -16.96 -11.35 15.02
C ALA A 85 -17.04 -12.84 15.37
N GLY A 86 -16.33 -13.26 16.43
CA GLY A 86 -16.31 -14.65 16.88
C GLY A 86 -17.69 -15.22 17.24
N GLU A 87 -18.68 -14.34 17.39
CA GLU A 87 -20.09 -14.66 17.67
C GLU A 87 -20.98 -14.55 16.43
N ALA A 88 -20.45 -14.10 15.28
CA ALA A 88 -21.27 -13.91 14.09
C ALA A 88 -21.61 -15.26 13.42
N THR A 89 -22.88 -15.41 13.03
CA THR A 89 -23.37 -16.60 12.32
C THR A 89 -23.10 -16.55 10.82
N ARG A 90 -22.91 -15.35 10.26
CA ARG A 90 -22.44 -15.08 8.88
C ARG A 90 -22.02 -13.63 8.76
N CYS A 91 -21.15 -13.34 7.80
CA CYS A 91 -20.90 -11.97 7.34
C CYS A 91 -21.13 -11.87 5.84
N LEU A 92 -21.67 -10.74 5.40
CA LEU A 92 -22.05 -10.44 4.03
C LEU A 92 -21.31 -9.21 3.52
N ASP A 93 -21.01 -9.18 2.24
CA ASP A 93 -20.59 -7.96 1.54
C ASP A 93 -21.78 -7.07 1.13
N ALA A 94 -21.50 -5.98 0.41
CA ALA A 94 -22.53 -5.05 -0.04
C ALA A 94 -23.49 -5.63 -1.10
N THR A 95 -23.16 -6.77 -1.70
CA THR A 95 -24.04 -7.49 -2.64
C THR A 95 -24.91 -8.52 -1.92
N GLY A 96 -24.68 -8.74 -0.63
CA GLY A 96 -25.34 -9.78 0.16
C GLY A 96 -24.66 -11.15 0.03
N ALA A 97 -23.50 -11.24 -0.63
CA ALA A 97 -22.74 -12.48 -0.72
C ALA A 97 -22.01 -12.76 0.58
N GLN A 98 -21.95 -14.03 1.01
CA GLN A 98 -21.22 -14.41 2.20
C GLN A 98 -19.71 -14.19 1.99
N VAL A 99 -19.07 -13.57 2.98
CA VAL A 99 -17.63 -13.33 2.98
C VAL A 99 -16.97 -14.10 4.12
N PRO A 100 -15.84 -14.78 3.86
CA PRO A 100 -15.09 -15.44 4.90
C PRO A 100 -14.38 -14.40 5.77
N ASN A 101 -14.04 -14.76 6.99
CA ASN A 101 -13.02 -14.08 7.77
C ASN A 101 -11.62 -14.35 7.17
N LEU A 102 -10.80 -13.32 7.13
CA LEU A 102 -9.46 -13.34 6.54
C LEU A 102 -8.47 -12.79 7.55
N SER A 103 -7.45 -13.58 7.88
CA SER A 103 -6.33 -13.12 8.69
C SER A 103 -5.00 -13.62 8.14
N GLY A 104 -3.95 -12.84 8.33
CA GLY A 104 -2.60 -13.19 7.88
C GLY A 104 -1.93 -12.08 7.10
N LYS A 105 -0.78 -12.40 6.52
CA LYS A 105 0.11 -11.43 5.87
C LYS A 105 0.63 -11.96 4.55
N LEU A 106 0.63 -11.11 3.53
CA LEU A 106 1.24 -11.37 2.23
C LEU A 106 2.37 -10.37 1.96
N GLU A 107 3.46 -10.88 1.39
CA GLU A 107 4.56 -10.09 0.86
C GLU A 107 4.37 -9.91 -0.64
N LEU A 108 4.51 -8.67 -1.10
CA LEU A 108 4.15 -8.23 -2.44
C LEU A 108 5.39 -7.68 -3.16
N ILE A 109 5.47 -7.94 -4.45
CA ILE A 109 6.46 -7.36 -5.35
C ILE A 109 5.76 -6.78 -6.58
N ARG A 110 6.15 -5.59 -7.03
CA ARG A 110 5.58 -5.02 -8.25
C ARG A 110 6.24 -5.67 -9.47
N PRO A 111 5.47 -6.21 -10.43
CA PRO A 111 6.02 -6.67 -11.70
C PRO A 111 6.56 -5.48 -12.52
N GLY A 112 7.71 -5.68 -13.16
CA GLY A 112 8.36 -4.67 -14.00
C GLY A 112 9.35 -3.79 -13.23
N GLY A 113 10.58 -4.27 -13.13
CA GLY A 113 11.71 -3.57 -12.53
C GLY A 113 12.17 -2.37 -13.35
N HIS A 114 12.56 -1.32 -12.63
CA HIS A 114 13.37 -0.18 -13.08
C HIS A 114 12.87 0.52 -14.35
N ARG A 115 11.75 1.23 -14.23
CA ARG A 115 11.46 2.31 -15.17
C ARG A 115 12.24 3.56 -14.75
N HIS A 116 13.00 4.08 -15.72
CA HIS A 116 13.56 5.42 -15.81
C HIS A 116 13.04 6.40 -14.73
N PRO A 117 13.85 6.74 -13.71
CA PRO A 117 13.47 7.70 -12.67
C PRO A 117 12.94 9.02 -13.23
N GLU A 118 13.45 9.43 -14.39
CA GLU A 118 13.03 10.62 -15.13
C GLU A 118 11.55 10.58 -15.59
N THR A 119 10.98 9.39 -15.83
CA THR A 119 9.57 9.25 -16.27
C THR A 119 8.63 8.78 -15.17
N ALA A 120 9.14 8.42 -13.98
CA ALA A 120 8.39 7.80 -12.90
C ALA A 120 7.09 8.53 -12.54
N LYS A 121 7.13 9.86 -12.34
CA LYS A 121 5.94 10.66 -12.02
C LYS A 121 4.90 10.67 -13.15
N ARG A 122 5.36 10.72 -14.40
CA ARG A 122 4.47 10.69 -15.59
C ARG A 122 3.82 9.32 -15.71
N ASP A 123 4.60 8.26 -15.56
CA ASP A 123 4.12 6.89 -15.68
C ASP A 123 3.13 6.55 -14.55
N PHE A 124 3.41 7.01 -13.32
CA PHE A 124 2.49 6.89 -12.18
C PHE A 124 1.15 7.57 -12.45
N LYS A 125 1.17 8.84 -12.90
CA LYS A 125 -0.06 9.58 -13.25
C LYS A 125 -0.80 8.93 -14.42
N ARG A 126 -0.08 8.42 -15.42
CA ARG A 126 -0.68 7.71 -16.55
C ARG A 126 -1.36 6.43 -16.09
N ALA A 127 -0.69 5.61 -15.27
CA ALA A 127 -1.26 4.40 -14.70
C ALA A 127 -2.55 4.70 -13.95
N LEU A 128 -2.57 5.67 -13.02
CA LEU A 128 -3.80 6.06 -12.32
C LEU A 128 -4.92 6.59 -13.25
N ARG A 129 -4.58 7.21 -14.38
CA ARG A 129 -5.56 7.72 -15.34
C ARG A 129 -6.10 6.65 -16.29
N GLN A 130 -5.27 5.69 -16.69
CA GLN A 130 -5.58 4.70 -17.74
C GLN A 130 -5.87 3.31 -17.16
N GLU A 131 -4.96 2.79 -16.35
CA GLU A 131 -5.02 1.47 -15.71
C GLU A 131 -5.75 1.51 -14.36
N LYS A 132 -5.83 2.71 -13.77
CA LYS A 132 -6.71 3.06 -12.65
C LYS A 132 -6.32 2.40 -11.35
N GLY A 133 -5.11 1.89 -11.30
CA GLY A 133 -4.59 1.12 -10.19
C GLY A 133 -3.20 0.59 -10.48
N PHE A 134 -2.76 -0.32 -9.63
CA PHE A 134 -1.50 -1.03 -9.76
C PHE A 134 -1.69 -2.48 -9.33
N THR A 135 -1.00 -3.37 -10.04
CA THR A 135 -0.95 -4.80 -9.73
C THR A 135 0.38 -5.15 -9.09
N TYR A 136 0.33 -6.08 -8.14
CA TYR A 136 1.44 -6.71 -7.45
C TYR A 136 1.38 -8.21 -7.70
N GLN A 137 2.54 -8.84 -7.73
CA GLN A 137 2.69 -10.27 -7.58
C GLN A 137 2.86 -10.61 -6.11
N ILE A 138 2.25 -11.71 -5.68
CA ILE A 138 2.37 -12.19 -4.32
C ILE A 138 3.63 -13.06 -4.24
N ARG A 139 4.66 -12.54 -3.56
CA ARG A 139 5.95 -13.21 -3.43
C ARG A 139 5.88 -14.39 -2.47
N SER A 140 5.18 -14.21 -1.36
CA SER A 140 5.03 -15.22 -0.31
C SER A 140 3.94 -14.80 0.67
N GLY A 141 3.36 -15.76 1.39
CA GLY A 141 2.45 -15.50 2.51
C GLY A 141 1.24 -16.40 2.50
N VAL A 142 0.66 -16.58 3.68
CA VAL A 142 -0.48 -17.47 3.90
C VAL A 142 -1.59 -16.65 4.55
N LEU A 143 -2.81 -16.84 4.06
CA LEU A 143 -4.02 -16.33 4.71
C LEU A 143 -4.77 -17.48 5.36
N ALA A 144 -5.16 -17.30 6.61
CA ALA A 144 -6.21 -18.07 7.23
C ALA A 144 -7.55 -17.58 6.69
N VAL A 145 -8.25 -18.47 5.99
CA VAL A 145 -9.59 -18.24 5.46
C VAL A 145 -10.56 -19.09 6.27
N GLN A 146 -11.48 -18.44 6.97
CA GLN A 146 -12.43 -19.08 7.86
C GLN A 146 -13.84 -18.68 7.46
N ALA A 147 -14.74 -19.65 7.27
CA ALA A 147 -16.16 -19.33 7.13
C ALA A 147 -16.65 -18.68 8.43
N VAL A 148 -17.48 -17.65 8.32
CA VAL A 148 -18.13 -17.05 9.49
C VAL A 148 -19.39 -17.85 9.75
N GLU A 149 -19.39 -18.66 10.80
CA GLU A 149 -20.48 -19.54 11.20
C GLU A 149 -20.42 -19.85 12.70
N SER A 150 -21.53 -20.32 13.28
CA SER A 150 -21.61 -20.74 14.68
C SER A 150 -22.08 -22.21 14.76
N PRO A 151 -21.26 -23.14 15.28
CA PRO A 151 -19.91 -22.92 15.86
C PRO A 151 -18.85 -22.59 14.78
N PRO A 152 -17.76 -21.87 15.12
CA PRO A 152 -16.76 -21.47 14.14
C PRO A 152 -16.07 -22.64 13.44
N ALA A 153 -16.05 -22.61 12.11
CA ALA A 153 -15.26 -23.54 11.31
C ALA A 153 -13.76 -23.44 11.63
N LYS A 154 -13.02 -24.53 11.40
CA LYS A 154 -11.57 -24.49 11.48
C LYS A 154 -11.01 -23.60 10.35
N PRO A 155 -10.10 -22.65 10.63
CA PRO A 155 -9.48 -21.83 9.59
C PRO A 155 -8.70 -22.71 8.61
N GLN A 156 -8.91 -22.45 7.32
CA GLN A 156 -8.13 -23.07 6.25
C GLN A 156 -6.95 -22.16 5.91
N LEU A 157 -5.74 -22.64 6.15
CA LEU A 157 -4.53 -21.94 5.72
C LEU A 157 -4.39 -22.08 4.21
N ARG A 158 -4.31 -20.95 3.51
CA ARG A 158 -4.19 -20.90 2.06
C ARG A 158 -2.96 -20.12 1.66
N ASP A 159 -2.14 -20.74 0.83
CA ASP A 159 -0.98 -20.10 0.22
C ASP A 159 -1.44 -19.28 -1.00
N PHE A 160 -1.00 -18.03 -1.05
CA PHE A 160 -1.28 -17.12 -2.16
C PHE A 160 -0.03 -16.83 -3.01
N GLN A 161 1.10 -17.49 -2.73
CA GLN A 161 2.33 -17.34 -3.49
C GLN A 161 2.09 -17.55 -4.99
N GLY A 162 2.61 -16.63 -5.80
CA GLY A 162 2.45 -16.63 -7.25
C GLY A 162 1.09 -16.13 -7.75
N GLY A 163 0.17 -15.79 -6.86
CA GLY A 163 -1.06 -15.06 -7.21
C GLY A 163 -0.81 -13.57 -7.44
N THR A 164 -1.90 -12.82 -7.67
CA THR A 164 -1.85 -11.38 -7.91
C THR A 164 -2.69 -10.60 -6.91
N LEU A 165 -2.27 -9.36 -6.65
CA LEU A 165 -3.05 -8.39 -5.89
C LEU A 165 -3.15 -7.11 -6.71
N THR A 166 -4.36 -6.67 -6.99
CA THR A 166 -4.63 -5.40 -7.68
C THR A 166 -5.26 -4.41 -6.72
N LEU A 167 -4.72 -3.20 -6.68
CA LEU A 167 -5.32 -2.05 -6.00
C LEU A 167 -5.74 -1.05 -7.05
N SER A 168 -7.03 -0.77 -7.17
CA SER A 168 -7.58 0.20 -8.11
C SER A 168 -8.41 1.27 -7.43
N LEU A 169 -8.64 2.38 -8.12
CA LEU A 169 -9.57 3.42 -7.70
C LEU A 169 -10.99 2.89 -7.79
N VAL A 170 -11.82 3.25 -6.81
CA VAL A 170 -13.25 2.92 -6.83
C VAL A 170 -13.97 3.84 -7.81
N TYR A 171 -14.67 3.26 -8.77
CA TYR A 171 -15.42 3.99 -9.77
C TYR A 171 -16.84 4.33 -9.31
N PRO A 172 -17.37 5.52 -9.67
CA PRO A 172 -18.77 5.84 -9.47
C PRO A 172 -19.70 4.77 -10.06
N ALA A 173 -20.88 4.62 -9.47
CA ALA A 173 -21.93 3.70 -9.91
C ALA A 173 -21.57 2.19 -9.92
N THR A 174 -20.49 1.79 -9.23
CA THR A 174 -20.17 0.38 -8.97
C THR A 174 -20.70 -0.09 -7.61
N ASP A 175 -20.81 -1.40 -7.39
CA ASP A 175 -21.12 -1.97 -6.08
C ASP A 175 -20.13 -1.54 -5.00
N ALA A 176 -18.85 -1.49 -5.34
CA ALA A 176 -17.82 -0.96 -4.45
C ALA A 176 -18.06 0.51 -4.08
N ALA A 177 -18.50 1.36 -5.02
CA ALA A 177 -18.84 2.74 -4.69
C ALA A 177 -20.09 2.85 -3.81
N ARG A 178 -21.11 2.02 -4.04
CA ARG A 178 -22.30 1.94 -3.18
C ARG A 178 -21.91 1.51 -1.76
N ALA A 179 -21.12 0.43 -1.64
CA ALA A 179 -20.61 -0.08 -0.37
C ALA A 179 -19.87 0.98 0.44
N LEU A 180 -19.16 1.87 -0.25
CA LEU A 180 -18.35 2.91 0.37
C LEU A 180 -19.04 4.27 0.45
N ALA A 181 -20.28 4.43 -0.02
CA ALA A 181 -20.93 5.73 -0.20
C ALA A 181 -21.04 6.50 1.13
N GLU A 182 -21.40 5.79 2.20
CA GLU A 182 -21.62 6.36 3.53
C GLU A 182 -20.32 6.70 4.27
N PHE A 183 -19.18 6.19 3.80
CA PHE A 183 -17.88 6.42 4.42
C PHE A 183 -17.24 7.69 3.84
N ARG A 184 -17.14 8.72 4.69
CA ARG A 184 -16.46 9.98 4.38
C ARG A 184 -14.95 9.76 4.39
N SER A 185 -14.39 9.50 3.22
CA SER A 185 -12.94 9.32 3.01
C SER A 185 -12.53 9.85 1.65
N GLY A 186 -11.42 10.60 1.60
CA GLY A 186 -10.83 11.08 0.36
C GLY A 186 -10.01 10.03 -0.38
N ARG A 187 -9.82 8.83 0.20
CA ARG A 187 -9.11 7.71 -0.45
C ARG A 187 -9.91 6.43 -0.33
N LYS A 188 -10.50 6.02 -1.46
CA LYS A 188 -11.26 4.78 -1.63
C LYS A 188 -10.60 3.91 -2.70
N LEU A 189 -10.36 2.65 -2.39
CA LEU A 189 -9.70 1.69 -3.27
C LEU A 189 -10.53 0.42 -3.40
N LEU A 190 -10.37 -0.31 -4.50
CA LEU A 190 -10.82 -1.68 -4.64
C LEU A 190 -9.58 -2.57 -4.58
N LEU A 191 -9.58 -3.49 -3.63
CA LEU A 191 -8.58 -4.55 -3.56
C LEU A 191 -9.15 -5.80 -4.18
N THR A 192 -8.45 -6.35 -5.16
CA THR A 192 -8.72 -7.67 -5.73
C THR A 192 -7.51 -8.56 -5.47
N LEU A 193 -7.74 -9.69 -4.83
CA LEU A 193 -6.73 -10.70 -4.56
C LEU A 193 -7.11 -11.97 -5.33
N GLU A 194 -6.22 -12.44 -6.19
CA GLU A 194 -6.42 -13.60 -7.03
C GLU A 194 -5.34 -14.65 -6.68
N SER A 195 -5.77 -15.84 -6.26
CA SER A 195 -4.86 -16.97 -6.05
C SER A 195 -4.55 -17.67 -7.38
N ARG A 196 -3.57 -18.58 -7.38
CA ARG A 196 -3.26 -19.42 -8.56
C ARG A 196 -4.37 -20.40 -8.96
N ASP A 197 -5.34 -20.61 -8.08
CA ASP A 197 -6.49 -21.48 -8.31
C ASP A 197 -7.72 -20.66 -8.78
N ASP A 198 -7.48 -19.47 -9.35
CA ASP A 198 -8.49 -18.51 -9.82
C ASP A 198 -9.53 -18.12 -8.76
N ARG A 199 -9.17 -18.22 -7.47
CA ARG A 199 -10.03 -17.76 -6.38
C ARG A 199 -9.83 -16.28 -6.18
N GLU A 200 -10.92 -15.54 -6.31
CA GLU A 200 -10.94 -14.09 -6.17
C GLU A 200 -11.51 -13.67 -4.81
N ILE A 201 -10.83 -12.72 -4.17
CA ILE A 201 -11.32 -11.99 -3.01
C ILE A 201 -11.32 -10.51 -3.37
N ILE A 202 -12.51 -9.91 -3.39
CA ILE A 202 -12.71 -8.49 -3.71
C ILE A 202 -13.12 -7.75 -2.44
N LEU A 203 -12.39 -6.70 -2.08
CA LEU A 203 -12.65 -5.88 -0.90
C LEU A 203 -12.70 -4.39 -1.28
N PRO A 204 -13.85 -3.71 -1.13
CA PRO A 204 -13.89 -2.26 -1.20
C PRO A 204 -13.25 -1.68 0.06
N LEU A 205 -12.27 -0.79 -0.11
CA LEU A 205 -11.46 -0.21 0.95
C LEU A 205 -11.68 1.30 1.06
N PHE A 206 -11.73 1.82 2.28
CA PHE A 206 -11.61 3.25 2.56
C PHE A 206 -10.53 3.52 3.61
N ASP A 207 -9.88 4.68 3.50
CA ASP A 207 -8.91 5.15 4.48
C ASP A 207 -9.60 6.10 5.48
N PRO A 208 -9.82 5.70 6.75
CA PRO A 208 -10.49 6.54 7.75
C PRO A 208 -9.65 7.77 8.13
N SER A 209 -8.35 7.80 7.83
CA SER A 209 -7.47 8.93 8.12
C SER A 209 -7.39 9.95 6.97
N SER A 210 -7.95 9.63 5.80
CA SER A 210 -7.91 10.49 4.63
C SER A 210 -9.12 11.44 4.62
N PRO A 211 -8.93 12.76 4.71
CA PRO A 211 -10.04 13.72 4.73
C PRO A 211 -10.85 13.65 3.43
N PRO A 212 -12.17 13.87 3.46
CA PRO A 212 -12.97 13.92 2.24
C PRO A 212 -12.46 15.02 1.30
N GLN A 213 -12.42 14.72 0.00
CA GLN A 213 -12.10 15.69 -1.06
C GLN A 213 -13.34 16.48 -1.44
#